data_AF-A0A0W1FB89-F1
#
_entry.id   AF-A0A0W1FB89-F1
#
_cell.length_a   1.000
_cell.length_b   1.000
_cell.length_c   1.000
_cell.angle_alpha   90.00
_cell.angle_beta   90.00
_cell.angle_gamma   90.00
#
_symmetry.space_group_name_H-M   'P 1'
#
loop_
_entity.id
_entity.type
_entity.pdbx_description
1 polymer ?
#
loop_
_entity_poly.entity_id
_entity_poly.type
_entity_poly.pdbx_seq_one_letter_code
_entity_poly.pdbx_strand_id
1 'polypeptide(L)'
;MAAEVFISYSSKDRTVANMVCALLEERGHRCWIAPRDILPGTEWGEAIITGLKGAQVFVLVFSQHANTSPQILREVERAVHLGLPIIPFRIEDVVPERSLEYFMSVPHWLDALSPPVEDHIARLGDVVSQLVNGVTDAREYRSAKPQGAAKLSWNNALVRAGTGGAVLALLLLAAWLGGLAPPASPVGWLAALVALAIPAGVIGSGQAKWWTKRGVQSALLALLFVAAAAYGWAHSGYVIAGEQGAPLVRGTECTPDAKLVYESECPDLPSDALIDAAYDEAALWTAGSIGRVKLMLGGAWMLAAAAAALLVAGWLGGPRRLKQEE
;
A
#
# COMPACT_ATOMS: atom_id res chain seq x y z
N MET A 1 -13.77 -7.56 -38.01
CA MET A 1 -12.76 -6.55 -38.43
C MET A 1 -11.40 -6.97 -37.89
N ALA A 2 -10.31 -6.82 -38.65
CA ALA A 2 -8.97 -7.36 -38.32
C ALA A 2 -8.29 -6.63 -37.15
N ALA A 3 -7.60 -7.34 -36.25
CA ALA A 3 -6.88 -6.73 -35.12
C ALA A 3 -5.73 -5.81 -35.62
N GLU A 4 -5.42 -4.74 -34.89
CA GLU A 4 -4.34 -3.82 -35.23
C GLU A 4 -2.99 -4.26 -34.65
N VAL A 5 -3.02 -4.91 -33.48
CA VAL A 5 -1.82 -5.30 -32.74
C VAL A 5 -1.82 -6.80 -32.51
N PHE A 6 -0.73 -7.48 -32.87
CA PHE A 6 -0.49 -8.87 -32.51
C PHE A 6 0.43 -8.94 -31.31
N ILE A 7 0.02 -9.63 -30.23
CA ILE A 7 0.82 -9.78 -29.01
C ILE A 7 1.36 -11.22 -28.93
N SER A 8 2.68 -11.37 -29.12
CA SER A 8 3.40 -12.63 -28.91
C SER A 8 4.04 -12.64 -27.53
N TYR A 9 3.85 -13.73 -26.79
CA TYR A 9 4.35 -13.88 -25.42
C TYR A 9 4.49 -15.36 -25.05
N SER A 10 5.30 -15.67 -24.03
CA SER A 10 5.34 -17.03 -23.49
C SER A 10 4.15 -17.28 -22.57
N SER A 11 3.56 -18.47 -22.58
CA SER A 11 2.42 -18.80 -21.71
C SER A 11 2.71 -18.58 -20.20
N LYS A 12 3.99 -18.58 -19.81
CA LYS A 12 4.46 -18.27 -18.46
C LYS A 12 4.37 -16.77 -18.10
N ASP A 13 4.36 -15.90 -19.11
CA ASP A 13 4.31 -14.43 -18.97
C ASP A 13 2.90 -13.87 -19.21
N ARG A 14 1.88 -14.74 -19.15
CA ARG A 14 0.47 -14.40 -19.45
C ARG A 14 -0.03 -13.20 -18.67
N THR A 15 0.37 -13.05 -17.41
CA THR A 15 -0.05 -11.93 -16.58
C THR A 15 0.37 -10.59 -17.19
N VAL A 16 1.62 -10.47 -17.64
CA VAL A 16 2.13 -9.23 -18.24
C VAL A 16 1.53 -9.01 -19.63
N ALA A 17 1.42 -10.07 -20.44
CA ALA A 17 0.80 -9.98 -21.76
C ALA A 17 -0.67 -9.53 -21.71
N ASN A 18 -1.44 -10.02 -20.72
CA ASN A 18 -2.82 -9.58 -20.50
C ASN A 18 -2.91 -8.12 -20.06
N MET A 19 -1.96 -7.64 -19.25
CA MET A 19 -1.90 -6.22 -18.87
C MET A 19 -1.59 -5.34 -20.08
N VAL A 20 -0.64 -5.74 -20.93
CA VAL A 20 -0.33 -5.07 -22.20
C VAL A 20 -1.58 -5.01 -23.08
N CYS A 21 -2.25 -6.14 -23.26
CA CYS A 21 -3.47 -6.24 -24.06
C CYS A 21 -4.57 -5.31 -23.56
N ALA A 22 -4.88 -5.35 -22.26
CA ALA A 22 -5.93 -4.52 -21.67
C ALA A 22 -5.63 -3.02 -21.83
N LEU A 23 -4.39 -2.59 -21.57
CA LEU A 23 -4.00 -1.18 -21.66
C LEU A 23 -3.92 -0.64 -23.10
N LEU A 24 -3.67 -1.51 -24.08
CA LEU A 24 -3.76 -1.15 -25.50
C LEU A 24 -5.22 -1.05 -25.95
N GLU A 25 -6.07 -1.98 -25.50
CA GLU A 25 -7.52 -1.96 -25.79
C GLU A 25 -8.24 -0.77 -25.14
N GLU A 26 -7.85 -0.38 -23.92
CA GLU A 26 -8.32 0.86 -23.27
C GLU A 26 -7.98 2.13 -24.08
N ARG A 27 -6.90 2.09 -24.86
CA ARG A 27 -6.49 3.17 -25.78
C ARG A 27 -7.17 3.09 -27.15
N GLY A 28 -8.06 2.13 -27.36
CA GLY A 28 -8.79 1.93 -28.61
C GLY A 28 -8.09 1.05 -29.64
N HIS A 29 -6.93 0.45 -29.32
CA HIS A 29 -6.26 -0.48 -30.21
C HIS A 29 -6.82 -1.89 -30.09
N ARG A 30 -7.19 -2.49 -31.21
CA ARG A 30 -7.71 -3.86 -31.22
C ARG A 30 -6.56 -4.86 -31.17
N CYS A 31 -6.47 -5.64 -30.11
CA CYS A 31 -5.38 -6.60 -29.91
C CYS A 31 -5.80 -8.03 -30.30
N TRP A 32 -4.85 -8.78 -30.82
CA TRP A 32 -4.94 -10.23 -31.00
C TRP A 32 -3.95 -10.89 -30.03
N ILE A 33 -4.46 -11.80 -29.19
CA ILE A 33 -3.67 -12.53 -28.20
C ILE A 33 -4.18 -13.98 -28.04
N ALA A 34 -3.28 -14.95 -28.14
CA ALA A 34 -3.59 -16.34 -27.87
C ALA A 34 -3.67 -16.61 -26.35
N PRO A 35 -4.53 -17.51 -25.85
CA PRO A 35 -5.55 -18.28 -26.59
C PRO A 35 -6.89 -17.55 -26.77
N ARG A 36 -7.06 -16.33 -26.26
CA ARG A 36 -8.33 -15.58 -26.24
C ARG A 36 -8.96 -15.47 -27.63
N ASP A 37 -8.12 -15.16 -28.63
CA ASP A 37 -8.56 -14.86 -30.00
C ASP A 37 -8.42 -16.06 -30.95
N ILE A 38 -8.22 -17.26 -30.41
CA ILE A 38 -8.24 -18.53 -31.15
C ILE A 38 -9.63 -19.15 -30.97
N LEU A 39 -10.40 -19.27 -32.06
CA LEU A 39 -11.73 -19.86 -32.02
C LEU A 39 -11.63 -21.35 -31.66
N PRO A 40 -12.33 -21.84 -30.61
CA PRO A 40 -12.33 -23.26 -30.28
C PRO A 40 -12.77 -24.11 -31.47
N GLY A 41 -11.96 -25.11 -31.82
CA GLY A 41 -12.20 -25.99 -32.98
C GLY A 41 -11.51 -25.55 -34.28
N THR A 42 -10.81 -24.41 -34.30
CA THR A 42 -9.91 -24.04 -35.41
C THR A 42 -8.50 -24.58 -35.20
N GLU A 43 -7.76 -24.79 -36.29
CA GLU A 43 -6.36 -25.19 -36.22
C GLU A 43 -5.53 -24.02 -35.64
N TRP A 44 -4.69 -24.33 -34.65
CA TRP A 44 -4.00 -23.33 -33.84
C TRP A 44 -2.98 -22.52 -34.66
N GLY A 45 -2.22 -23.20 -35.52
CA GLY A 45 -1.27 -22.57 -36.42
C GLY A 45 -1.96 -21.65 -37.43
N GLU A 46 -3.06 -22.10 -38.03
CA GLU A 46 -3.86 -21.30 -38.97
C GLU A 46 -4.42 -20.02 -38.31
N ALA A 47 -4.92 -20.14 -37.08
CA ALA A 47 -5.41 -19.00 -36.31
C ALA A 47 -4.31 -17.96 -36.05
N ILE A 48 -3.10 -18.40 -35.70
CA ILE A 48 -1.94 -17.51 -35.50
C ILE A 48 -1.55 -16.81 -36.80
N ILE A 49 -1.45 -17.54 -37.91
CA ILE A 49 -1.11 -16.95 -39.20
C ILE A 49 -2.17 -15.93 -39.65
N THR A 50 -3.44 -16.22 -39.40
CA THR A 50 -4.55 -15.31 -39.69
C THR A 50 -4.46 -14.06 -38.82
N GLY A 51 -4.17 -14.20 -37.53
CA GLY A 51 -3.93 -13.08 -36.62
C GLY A 51 -2.77 -12.19 -37.08
N LEU A 52 -1.63 -12.80 -37.46
CA LEU A 52 -0.45 -12.09 -37.95
C LEU A 52 -0.73 -11.32 -39.24
N LYS A 53 -1.43 -11.92 -40.21
CA LYS A 53 -1.81 -11.25 -41.47
C LYS A 53 -2.78 -10.10 -41.26
N GLY A 54 -3.58 -10.14 -40.20
CA GLY A 54 -4.53 -9.08 -39.86
C GLY A 54 -3.89 -7.88 -39.17
N ALA A 55 -2.75 -8.08 -38.51
CA ALA A 55 -2.10 -7.08 -37.67
C ALA A 55 -1.32 -6.03 -38.45
N GLN A 56 -1.17 -4.86 -37.84
CA GLN A 56 -0.34 -3.75 -38.33
C GLN A 56 0.94 -3.60 -37.51
N VAL A 57 0.93 -4.00 -36.24
CA VAL A 57 2.09 -3.95 -35.33
C VAL A 57 2.24 -5.30 -34.62
N PHE A 58 3.47 -5.77 -34.48
CA PHE A 58 3.81 -6.97 -33.72
C PHE A 58 4.51 -6.58 -32.41
N VAL A 59 3.89 -6.89 -31.28
CA VAL A 59 4.46 -6.67 -29.94
C VAL A 59 4.96 -8.00 -29.40
N LEU A 60 6.25 -8.06 -29.07
CA LEU A 60 6.87 -9.22 -28.42
C LEU A 60 7.09 -8.93 -26.94
N VAL A 61 6.38 -9.62 -26.05
CA VAL A 61 6.71 -9.61 -24.62
C VAL A 61 7.90 -10.52 -24.42
N PHE A 62 9.08 -9.91 -24.21
CA PHE A 62 10.36 -10.60 -24.22
C PHE A 62 10.88 -10.87 -22.80
N SER A 63 11.14 -12.15 -22.51
CA SER A 63 11.61 -12.73 -21.25
C SER A 63 12.52 -13.93 -21.52
N GLN A 64 13.12 -14.54 -20.50
CA GLN A 64 13.87 -15.79 -20.66
C GLN A 64 12.96 -16.95 -21.14
N HIS A 65 11.69 -16.91 -20.75
CA HIS A 65 10.69 -17.87 -21.21
C HIS A 65 10.33 -17.66 -22.68
N ALA A 66 10.35 -16.42 -23.17
CA ALA A 66 10.16 -16.13 -24.57
C ALA A 66 11.38 -16.57 -25.40
N ASN A 67 12.58 -16.30 -24.87
CA ASN A 67 13.87 -16.57 -25.48
C ASN A 67 14.10 -18.06 -25.81
N THR A 68 13.51 -18.94 -25.00
CA THR A 68 13.65 -20.41 -25.15
C THR A 68 12.52 -21.07 -25.94
N SER A 69 11.49 -20.32 -26.35
CA SER A 69 10.29 -20.87 -27.00
C SER A 69 10.43 -21.01 -28.52
N PRO A 70 10.36 -22.24 -29.08
CA PRO A 70 10.38 -22.45 -30.52
C PRO A 70 9.18 -21.84 -31.25
N GLN A 71 8.04 -21.72 -30.56
CA GLN A 71 6.83 -21.15 -31.12
C GLN A 71 6.98 -19.64 -31.33
N ILE A 72 7.55 -18.93 -30.36
CA ILE A 72 7.79 -17.49 -30.45
C ILE A 72 8.80 -17.19 -31.55
N LEU A 73 9.85 -18.00 -31.68
CA LEU A 73 10.80 -17.87 -32.79
C LEU A 73 10.09 -17.92 -34.16
N ARG A 74 9.17 -18.87 -34.36
CA ARG A 74 8.39 -18.99 -35.61
C ARG A 74 7.46 -17.80 -35.83
N GLU A 75 6.85 -17.28 -34.78
CA GLU A 75 5.99 -16.09 -34.84
C GLU A 75 6.79 -14.83 -35.21
N VAL A 76 7.96 -14.65 -34.59
CA VAL A 76 8.89 -13.54 -34.91
C VAL A 76 9.39 -13.65 -36.34
N GLU A 77 9.85 -14.82 -36.78
CA GLU A 77 10.25 -15.06 -38.17
C GLU A 77 9.11 -14.69 -39.14
N ARG A 78 7.88 -15.11 -38.83
CA ARG A 78 6.72 -14.81 -39.67
C ARG A 78 6.39 -13.31 -39.68
N ALA A 79 6.49 -12.63 -38.55
CA ALA A 79 6.27 -11.19 -38.45
C ALA A 79 7.29 -10.41 -39.30
N VAL A 80 8.57 -10.81 -39.23
CA VAL A 80 9.64 -10.27 -40.08
C VAL A 80 9.32 -10.51 -41.56
N HIS A 81 8.92 -11.73 -41.93
CA HIS A 81 8.56 -12.06 -43.31
C HIS A 81 7.38 -11.24 -43.84
N LEU A 82 6.42 -10.90 -42.99
CA LEU A 82 5.28 -10.04 -43.33
C LEU A 82 5.61 -8.53 -43.32
N GLY A 83 6.83 -8.15 -42.93
CA GLY A 83 7.26 -6.75 -42.84
C GLY A 83 6.58 -5.97 -41.71
N LEU A 84 6.08 -6.66 -40.68
CA LEU A 84 5.43 -6.01 -39.55
C LEU A 84 6.48 -5.26 -38.71
N PRO A 85 6.21 -4.01 -38.27
CA PRO A 85 6.98 -3.36 -37.22
C PRO A 85 6.96 -4.21 -35.95
N ILE A 86 8.14 -4.61 -35.49
CA ILE A 86 8.32 -5.41 -34.28
C ILE A 86 8.73 -4.49 -33.12
N ILE A 87 7.98 -4.54 -32.02
CA ILE A 87 8.30 -3.86 -30.77
C ILE A 87 8.68 -4.93 -29.72
N PRO A 88 9.97 -5.08 -29.39
CA PRO A 88 10.41 -5.88 -28.26
C PRO A 88 10.07 -5.15 -26.95
N PHE A 89 9.06 -5.63 -26.23
CA PHE A 89 8.71 -5.20 -24.89
C PHE A 89 9.42 -6.08 -23.87
N ARG A 90 10.61 -5.67 -23.45
CA ARG A 90 11.49 -6.48 -22.61
C ARG A 90 11.10 -6.37 -21.13
N ILE A 91 10.68 -7.49 -20.55
CA ILE A 91 10.21 -7.58 -19.15
C ILE A 91 11.24 -8.19 -18.20
N GLU A 92 12.30 -8.79 -18.74
CA GLU A 92 13.44 -9.34 -17.99
C GLU A 92 14.76 -8.92 -18.65
N ASP A 93 15.80 -8.69 -17.84
CA ASP A 93 17.12 -8.28 -18.32
C ASP A 93 17.92 -9.47 -18.88
N VAL A 94 17.41 -10.03 -19.98
CA VAL A 94 18.04 -11.13 -20.74
C VAL A 94 18.31 -10.72 -22.18
N VAL A 95 19.35 -11.29 -22.79
CA VAL A 95 19.70 -11.05 -24.21
C VAL A 95 19.12 -12.17 -25.07
N PRO A 96 18.75 -11.93 -26.35
CA PRO A 96 18.15 -12.94 -27.19
C PRO A 96 19.23 -13.94 -27.58
N GLU A 97 18.90 -15.22 -27.55
CA GLU A 97 19.84 -16.29 -27.83
C GLU A 97 19.56 -16.93 -29.20
N ARG A 98 20.61 -17.50 -29.80
CA ARG A 98 20.52 -18.35 -31.00
C ARG A 98 19.85 -17.61 -32.16
N SER A 99 18.92 -18.26 -32.85
CA SER A 99 18.23 -17.71 -34.01
C SER A 99 17.36 -16.50 -33.70
N LEU A 100 16.96 -16.28 -32.45
CA LEU A 100 16.15 -15.12 -32.08
C LEU A 100 16.97 -13.83 -32.09
N GLU A 101 18.26 -13.92 -31.73
CA GLU A 101 19.22 -12.80 -31.79
C GLU A 101 19.29 -12.20 -33.19
N TYR A 102 19.32 -13.06 -34.23
CA TYR A 102 19.36 -12.61 -35.61
C TYR A 102 18.18 -11.70 -35.96
N PHE A 103 16.95 -12.09 -35.57
CA PHE A 103 15.74 -11.31 -35.85
C PHE A 103 15.56 -10.10 -34.92
N MET A 104 16.11 -10.15 -33.70
CA MET A 104 15.97 -9.11 -32.68
C MET A 104 17.12 -8.09 -32.62
N SER A 105 18.19 -8.30 -33.38
CA SER A 105 19.37 -7.41 -33.43
C SER A 105 19.12 -6.05 -34.11
N VAL A 106 18.04 -5.95 -34.90
CA VAL A 106 17.72 -4.78 -35.73
C VAL A 106 16.75 -3.77 -35.07
N PRO A 107 15.65 -4.17 -34.40
CA PRO A 107 14.71 -3.22 -33.80
C PRO A 107 15.24 -2.54 -32.53
N HIS A 108 14.85 -1.29 -32.28
CA HIS A 108 15.09 -0.61 -31.00
C HIS A 108 14.19 -1.20 -29.91
N TRP A 109 14.75 -1.49 -28.74
CA TRP A 109 14.03 -2.16 -27.66
C TRP A 109 13.22 -1.16 -26.81
N LEU A 110 12.07 -1.60 -26.29
CA LEU A 110 11.34 -0.90 -25.24
C LEU A 110 11.53 -1.68 -23.94
N ASP A 111 12.51 -1.24 -23.16
CA ASP A 111 12.85 -1.87 -21.89
C ASP A 111 11.84 -1.50 -20.80
N ALA A 112 11.11 -2.51 -20.30
CA ALA A 112 10.20 -2.43 -19.16
C ALA A 112 10.84 -3.05 -17.90
N LEU A 113 12.14 -2.82 -17.73
CA LEU A 113 12.95 -3.44 -16.68
C LEU A 113 12.81 -2.75 -15.30
N SER A 114 12.23 -1.54 -15.26
CA SER A 114 12.03 -0.77 -14.03
C SER A 114 10.56 -0.70 -13.65
N PRO A 115 10.18 -1.01 -12.39
CA PRO A 115 8.82 -0.75 -11.93
C PRO A 115 8.50 0.75 -11.85
N PRO A 116 7.23 1.18 -12.06
CA PRO A 116 6.05 0.36 -12.36
C PRO A 116 5.96 -0.03 -13.84
N VAL A 117 5.54 -1.28 -14.11
CA VAL A 117 5.42 -1.83 -15.47
C VAL A 117 4.38 -1.05 -16.29
N GLU A 118 3.37 -0.49 -15.62
CA GLU A 118 2.28 0.29 -16.19
C GLU A 118 2.76 1.54 -16.95
N ASP A 119 3.84 2.19 -16.50
CA ASP A 119 4.43 3.34 -17.18
C ASP A 119 5.05 2.93 -18.52
N HIS A 120 5.70 1.77 -18.55
CA HIS A 120 6.29 1.22 -19.77
C HIS A 120 5.23 0.72 -20.73
N ILE A 121 4.14 0.13 -20.23
CA ILE A 121 2.99 -0.23 -21.06
C ILE A 121 2.30 1.02 -21.60
N ALA A 122 2.26 2.11 -20.83
CA ALA A 122 1.72 3.38 -21.32
C ALA A 122 2.54 3.93 -22.50
N ARG A 123 3.87 3.91 -22.36
CA ARG A 123 4.80 4.29 -23.43
C ARG A 123 4.70 3.37 -24.65
N LEU A 124 4.49 2.07 -24.43
CA LEU A 124 4.21 1.11 -25.50
C LEU A 124 2.94 1.51 -26.26
N GLY A 125 1.89 1.90 -25.54
CA GLY A 125 0.65 2.42 -26.14
C GLY A 125 0.88 3.61 -27.05
N ASP A 126 1.67 4.60 -26.62
CA ASP A 126 1.99 5.77 -27.43
C ASP A 126 2.75 5.41 -28.72
N VAL A 127 3.71 4.49 -28.62
CA VAL A 127 4.49 3.99 -29.78
C VAL A 127 3.57 3.24 -30.75
N VAL A 128 2.70 2.37 -30.24
CA VAL A 128 1.71 1.64 -31.05
C VAL A 128 0.76 2.63 -31.74
N SER A 129 0.26 3.66 -31.03
CA SER A 129 -0.58 4.69 -31.62
C SER A 129 0.11 5.43 -32.76
N GLN A 130 1.41 5.75 -32.64
CA GLN A 130 2.16 6.41 -33.71
C GLN A 130 2.29 5.52 -34.96
N LEU A 131 2.60 4.23 -34.74
CA LEU A 131 2.77 3.26 -35.83
C LEU A 131 1.45 2.95 -36.55
N VAL A 132 0.36 2.74 -35.80
CA VAL A 132 -0.97 2.44 -36.38
C VAL A 132 -1.56 3.65 -37.11
N ASN A 133 -1.36 4.87 -36.60
CA ASN A 133 -1.90 6.08 -37.23
C ASN A 133 -1.01 6.66 -38.36
N GLY A 134 0.13 6.03 -38.66
CA GLY A 134 0.99 6.42 -39.78
C GLY A 134 1.69 7.77 -39.62
N VAL A 135 1.91 8.26 -38.39
CA VAL A 135 2.66 9.51 -38.16
C VAL A 135 4.14 9.24 -38.41
N THR A 136 4.53 9.42 -39.67
CA THR A 136 5.89 9.29 -40.21
C THR A 136 6.70 10.58 -40.05
N ASP A 137 6.53 11.31 -38.94
CA ASP A 137 7.44 12.41 -38.63
C ASP A 137 8.54 11.86 -37.71
N ALA A 138 9.63 11.40 -38.33
CA ALA A 138 10.87 10.98 -37.66
C ALA A 138 11.62 12.15 -37.00
N ARG A 139 10.88 13.13 -36.47
CA ARG A 139 11.41 14.21 -35.65
C ARG A 139 11.43 13.75 -34.21
N GLU A 140 12.57 13.16 -33.87
CA GLU A 140 13.13 13.07 -32.53
C GLU A 140 12.16 12.42 -31.53
N TYR A 141 12.20 11.09 -31.46
CA TYR A 141 11.70 10.35 -30.31
C TYR A 141 12.38 10.88 -29.04
N ARG A 142 11.76 11.86 -28.38
CA ARG A 142 12.15 12.31 -27.05
C ARG A 142 11.55 11.32 -26.08
N SER A 143 12.40 10.55 -25.40
CA SER A 143 11.97 9.77 -24.24
C SER A 143 11.25 10.71 -23.28
N ALA A 144 9.92 10.59 -23.19
CA ALA A 144 9.18 11.30 -22.17
C ALA A 144 9.73 10.84 -20.82
N LYS A 145 10.18 11.80 -20.00
CA LYS A 145 10.60 11.55 -18.62
C LYS A 145 9.44 10.81 -17.93
N PRO A 146 9.65 9.68 -17.23
CA PRO A 146 8.56 8.86 -16.69
C PRO A 146 7.64 9.75 -15.85
N GLN A 147 6.48 10.06 -16.41
CA GLN A 147 5.40 10.72 -15.72
C GLN A 147 4.65 9.57 -15.06
N GLY A 148 5.09 9.20 -13.85
CA GLY A 148 4.49 8.10 -13.08
C GLY A 148 2.97 8.13 -13.22
N ALA A 149 2.41 7.05 -13.74
CA ALA A 149 1.05 6.99 -14.25
C ALA A 149 0.07 7.56 -13.23
N ALA A 150 -0.51 8.70 -13.58
CA ALA A 150 -1.64 9.27 -12.90
C ALA A 150 -2.91 8.49 -13.30
N LYS A 151 -3.14 7.32 -12.69
CA LYS A 151 -4.48 6.87 -12.27
C LYS A 151 -4.36 6.06 -10.98
N LEU A 152 -4.75 6.73 -9.90
CA LEU A 152 -4.88 6.23 -8.54
C LEU A 152 -5.83 5.02 -8.51
N SER A 153 -5.27 3.80 -8.47
CA SER A 153 -6.05 2.60 -8.16
C SER A 153 -6.47 2.67 -6.69
N TRP A 154 -7.76 2.89 -6.46
CA TRP A 154 -8.37 2.92 -5.13
C TRP A 154 -8.18 1.59 -4.36
N ASN A 155 -7.66 0.53 -4.98
CA ASN A 155 -7.60 -0.79 -4.37
C ASN A 155 -6.22 -1.15 -3.80
N ASN A 156 -5.12 -0.54 -4.22
CA ASN A 156 -3.81 -0.85 -3.60
C ASN A 156 -3.50 0.10 -2.44
N ALA A 157 -3.82 1.39 -2.57
CA ALA A 157 -3.58 2.35 -1.50
C ALA A 157 -4.54 2.15 -0.31
N LEU A 158 -5.80 1.84 -0.59
CA LEU A 158 -6.88 1.71 0.40
C LEU A 158 -6.88 0.32 1.08
N VAL A 159 -6.48 -0.75 0.37
CA VAL A 159 -6.20 -2.06 1.00
C VAL A 159 -4.94 -2.00 1.87
N ARG A 160 -3.90 -1.28 1.44
CA ARG A 160 -2.69 -1.08 2.26
C ARG A 160 -2.99 -0.21 3.49
N ALA A 161 -3.75 0.87 3.31
CA ALA A 161 -4.30 1.68 4.42
C ALA A 161 -5.13 0.83 5.38
N GLY A 162 -6.03 0.01 4.82
CA GLY A 162 -6.93 -0.86 5.57
C GLY A 162 -6.19 -1.93 6.36
N THR A 163 -5.17 -2.58 5.79
CA THR A 163 -4.39 -3.62 6.48
C THR A 163 -3.57 -3.06 7.64
N GLY A 164 -2.81 -1.98 7.43
CA GLY A 164 -2.01 -1.41 8.52
C GLY A 164 -2.87 -0.72 9.60
N GLY A 165 -3.94 -0.02 9.21
CA GLY A 165 -4.89 0.57 10.14
C GLY A 165 -5.66 -0.48 10.94
N ALA A 166 -6.08 -1.58 10.31
CA ALA A 166 -6.79 -2.67 10.98
C ALA A 166 -5.89 -3.41 11.99
N VAL A 167 -4.62 -3.64 11.66
CA VAL A 167 -3.67 -4.24 12.62
C VAL A 167 -3.48 -3.34 13.84
N LEU A 168 -3.28 -2.03 13.64
CA LEU A 168 -3.13 -1.09 14.76
C LEU A 168 -4.42 -1.00 15.60
N ALA A 169 -5.58 -0.96 14.95
CA ALA A 169 -6.87 -0.95 15.64
C ALA A 169 -7.11 -2.23 16.47
N LEU A 170 -6.74 -3.40 15.93
CA LEU A 170 -6.80 -4.67 16.65
C LEU A 170 -5.85 -4.71 17.85
N LEU A 171 -4.64 -4.16 17.72
CA LEU A 171 -3.68 -4.05 18.83
C LEU A 171 -4.21 -3.13 19.94
N LEU A 172 -4.78 -1.98 19.57
CA LEU A 172 -5.39 -1.06 20.54
C LEU A 172 -6.62 -1.67 21.21
N LEU A 173 -7.44 -2.41 20.47
CA LEU A 173 -8.59 -3.14 21.00
C LEU A 173 -8.16 -4.26 21.96
N ALA A 174 -7.12 -5.03 21.61
CA ALA A 174 -6.56 -6.05 22.46
C ALA A 174 -5.95 -5.46 23.75
N ALA A 175 -5.23 -4.33 23.64
CA ALA A 175 -4.72 -3.62 24.80
C ALA A 175 -5.85 -3.10 25.71
N TRP A 176 -6.96 -2.65 25.13
CA TRP A 176 -8.15 -2.24 25.89
C TRP A 176 -8.81 -3.41 26.61
N LEU A 177 -9.05 -4.52 25.89
CA LEU A 177 -9.62 -5.74 26.48
C LEU A 177 -8.71 -6.38 27.54
N GLY A 178 -7.39 -6.21 27.40
CA GLY A 178 -6.39 -6.67 28.37
C GLY A 178 -6.16 -5.74 29.56
N GLY A 179 -6.92 -4.63 29.68
CA GLY A 179 -6.84 -3.71 30.82
C GLY A 179 -5.64 -2.76 30.82
N LEU A 180 -4.89 -2.66 29.70
CA LEU A 180 -3.78 -1.70 29.56
C LEU A 180 -4.25 -0.29 29.20
N ALA A 181 -5.50 -0.14 28.73
CA ALA A 181 -6.06 1.14 28.32
C ALA A 181 -6.75 1.88 29.49
N PRO A 182 -7.01 3.19 29.37
CA PRO A 182 -7.54 3.98 30.48
C PRO A 182 -8.87 3.41 31.01
N PRO A 183 -8.95 3.08 32.31
CA PRO A 183 -10.10 2.40 32.89
C PRO A 183 -11.37 3.27 32.81
N ALA A 184 -12.51 2.60 32.63
CA ALA A 184 -13.85 3.22 32.61
C ALA A 184 -14.03 4.39 31.62
N SER A 185 -13.31 4.38 30.49
CA SER A 185 -13.43 5.44 29.48
C SER A 185 -13.73 4.88 28.08
N PRO A 186 -14.56 5.57 27.27
CA PRO A 186 -14.79 5.21 25.85
C PRO A 186 -13.53 5.39 24.98
N VAL A 187 -12.41 5.79 25.57
CA VAL A 187 -11.20 6.22 24.86
C VAL A 187 -10.57 5.06 24.10
N GLY A 188 -10.71 3.82 24.57
CA GLY A 188 -10.17 2.65 23.86
C GLY A 188 -10.78 2.42 22.47
N TRP A 189 -12.12 2.45 22.36
CA TRP A 189 -12.78 2.27 21.06
C TRP A 189 -12.62 3.51 20.17
N LEU A 190 -12.59 4.71 20.75
CA LEU A 190 -12.27 5.94 20.01
C LEU A 190 -10.87 5.88 19.41
N ALA A 191 -9.87 5.38 20.15
CA ALA A 191 -8.52 5.18 19.65
C ALA A 191 -8.47 4.17 18.48
N ALA A 192 -9.24 3.08 18.55
CA ALA A 192 -9.35 2.11 17.47
C ALA A 192 -10.00 2.71 16.21
N LEU A 193 -11.04 3.54 16.35
CA LEU A 193 -11.64 4.26 15.23
C LEU A 193 -10.67 5.25 14.59
N VAL A 194 -9.93 5.99 15.41
CA VAL A 194 -8.90 6.93 14.94
C VAL A 194 -7.80 6.18 14.18
N ALA A 195 -7.38 5.00 14.65
CA ALA A 195 -6.39 4.16 14.00
C ALA A 195 -6.81 3.67 12.60
N LEU A 196 -8.12 3.53 12.35
CA LEU A 196 -8.67 3.23 11.03
C LEU A 196 -8.86 4.47 10.15
N ALA A 197 -9.39 5.55 10.73
CA ALA A 197 -9.79 6.74 9.99
C ALA A 197 -8.58 7.58 9.50
N ILE A 198 -7.54 7.71 10.32
CA ILE A 198 -6.37 8.54 10.01
C ILE A 198 -5.62 8.03 8.75
N PRO A 199 -5.23 6.74 8.66
CA PRO A 199 -4.54 6.25 7.46
C PRO A 199 -5.39 6.41 6.21
N ALA A 200 -6.70 6.15 6.30
CA ALA A 200 -7.62 6.30 5.18
C ALA A 200 -7.70 7.75 4.68
N GLY A 201 -7.87 8.72 5.58
CA GLY A 201 -7.96 10.14 5.22
C GLY A 201 -6.65 10.73 4.68
N VAL A 202 -5.51 10.35 5.26
CA VAL A 202 -4.19 10.85 4.82
C VAL A 202 -3.82 10.30 3.44
N ILE A 203 -4.16 9.04 3.16
CA ILE A 203 -3.90 8.42 1.86
C ILE A 203 -4.87 8.96 0.79
N GLY A 204 -6.15 9.12 1.13
CA GLY A 204 -7.18 9.67 0.23
C GLY A 204 -6.95 11.13 -0.17
N SER A 205 -6.28 11.93 0.67
CA SER A 205 -5.98 13.34 0.39
C SER A 205 -4.70 13.56 -0.43
N GLY A 206 -3.94 12.51 -0.77
CA GLY A 206 -2.69 12.61 -1.54
C GLY A 206 -1.53 13.30 -0.79
N GLN A 207 -1.70 13.61 0.49
CA GLN A 207 -0.71 14.31 1.34
C GLN A 207 0.37 13.38 1.92
N ALA A 208 0.31 12.08 1.63
CA ALA A 208 1.26 11.08 2.11
C ALA A 208 2.74 11.42 1.83
N LYS A 209 3.01 12.19 0.77
CA LYS A 209 4.37 12.60 0.39
C LYS A 209 5.03 13.52 1.41
N TRP A 210 4.27 14.42 2.06
CA TRP A 210 4.80 15.33 3.09
C TRP A 210 5.21 14.56 4.37
N TRP A 211 4.43 13.53 4.68
CA TRP A 211 4.60 12.63 5.83
C TRP A 211 5.82 11.70 5.74
N THR A 212 6.37 11.54 4.54
CA THR A 212 7.59 10.73 4.30
C THR A 212 8.88 11.53 4.49
N LYS A 213 8.79 12.83 4.79
CA LYS A 213 9.98 13.63 5.13
C LYS A 213 10.55 13.15 6.46
N ARG A 214 11.86 12.89 6.51
CA ARG A 214 12.57 12.40 7.71
C ARG A 214 12.26 13.21 8.97
N GLY A 215 12.15 14.54 8.85
CA GLY A 215 11.83 15.42 9.98
C GLY A 215 10.43 15.22 10.57
N VAL A 216 9.44 14.87 9.73
CA VAL A 216 8.06 14.62 10.18
C VAL A 216 7.99 13.26 10.89
N GLN A 217 8.62 12.22 10.31
CA GLN A 217 8.68 10.89 10.93
C GLN A 217 9.39 10.92 12.28
N SER A 218 10.53 11.62 12.39
CA SER A 218 11.22 11.77 13.67
C SER A 218 10.38 12.51 14.71
N ALA A 219 9.64 13.55 14.30
CA ALA A 219 8.76 14.29 15.20
C ALA A 219 7.59 13.42 15.71
N LEU A 220 7.00 12.60 14.84
CA LEU A 220 5.92 11.68 15.21
C LEU A 220 6.39 10.54 16.11
N LEU A 221 7.58 10.00 15.86
CA LEU A 221 8.19 9.01 16.74
C LEU A 221 8.50 9.60 18.11
N ALA A 222 9.02 10.83 18.16
CA ALA A 222 9.24 11.55 19.42
C ALA A 222 7.93 11.79 20.16
N LEU A 223 6.87 12.23 19.45
CA LEU A 223 5.54 12.44 20.03
C LEU A 223 4.96 11.13 20.58
N LEU A 224 5.03 10.04 19.82
CA LEU A 224 4.59 8.72 20.25
C LEU A 224 5.31 8.28 21.53
N PHE A 225 6.63 8.44 21.57
CA PHE A 225 7.45 8.08 22.72
C PHE A 225 7.10 8.92 23.96
N VAL A 226 7.00 10.24 23.81
CA VAL A 226 6.64 11.14 24.91
C VAL A 226 5.23 10.84 25.42
N ALA A 227 4.27 10.62 24.53
CA ALA A 227 2.89 10.29 24.91
C ALA A 227 2.79 8.93 25.62
N ALA A 228 3.50 7.91 25.12
CA ALA A 228 3.55 6.58 25.74
C ALA A 228 4.25 6.62 27.11
N ALA A 229 5.33 7.38 27.25
CA ALA A 229 6.03 7.56 28.52
C ALA A 229 5.17 8.32 29.54
N ALA A 230 4.49 9.39 29.11
CA ALA A 230 3.56 10.13 29.96
C ALA A 230 2.38 9.25 30.39
N TYR A 231 1.84 8.42 29.48
CA TYR A 231 0.81 7.45 29.82
C TYR A 231 1.29 6.41 30.81
N GLY A 232 2.45 5.78 30.56
CA GLY A 232 3.02 4.78 31.47
C GLY A 232 3.31 5.33 32.86
N TRP A 233 3.85 6.55 32.94
CA TRP A 233 4.07 7.24 34.21
C TRP A 233 2.75 7.51 34.95
N ALA A 234 1.74 8.06 34.25
CA ALA A 234 0.44 8.34 34.85
C ALA A 234 -0.30 7.05 35.25
N HIS A 235 -0.24 6.01 34.42
CA HIS A 235 -0.86 4.72 34.72
C HIS A 235 -0.21 4.08 35.94
N SER A 236 1.12 4.10 36.03
CA SER A 236 1.85 3.56 37.18
C SER A 236 1.61 4.35 38.47
N GLY A 237 1.38 5.66 38.40
CA GLY A 237 1.22 6.52 39.57
C GLY A 237 -0.22 6.64 40.07
N TYR A 238 -1.20 6.52 39.17
CA TYR A 238 -2.60 6.82 39.46
C TYR A 238 -3.58 5.68 39.19
N VAL A 239 -3.16 4.57 38.59
CA VAL A 239 -4.01 3.39 38.43
C VAL A 239 -3.60 2.34 39.44
N ILE A 240 -4.53 1.97 40.31
CA ILE A 240 -4.37 1.01 41.39
C ILE A 240 -5.32 -0.16 41.20
N ALA A 241 -4.99 -1.32 41.79
CA ALA A 241 -5.87 -2.48 41.77
C ALA A 241 -7.01 -2.27 42.79
N GLY A 242 -8.24 -2.22 42.31
CA GLY A 242 -9.46 -2.24 43.11
C GLY A 242 -9.96 -3.65 43.39
N GLU A 243 -11.21 -3.75 43.85
CA GLU A 243 -11.84 -5.01 44.21
C GLU A 243 -11.83 -6.00 43.04
N GLN A 244 -11.51 -7.27 43.33
CA GLN A 244 -11.41 -8.36 42.32
C GLN A 244 -10.40 -8.08 41.19
N GLY A 245 -9.48 -7.12 41.37
CA GLY A 245 -8.48 -6.75 40.38
C GLY A 245 -8.95 -5.73 39.34
N ALA A 246 -10.12 -5.11 39.52
CA ALA A 246 -10.58 -4.07 38.62
C ALA A 246 -9.72 -2.79 38.74
N PRO A 247 -9.22 -2.21 37.64
CA PRO A 247 -8.37 -1.02 37.69
C PRO A 247 -9.17 0.21 38.16
N LEU A 248 -8.69 0.86 39.21
CA LEU A 248 -9.30 2.03 39.85
C LEU A 248 -8.40 3.25 39.69
N VAL A 249 -9.00 4.43 39.45
CA VAL A 249 -8.24 5.67 39.23
C VAL A 249 -8.19 6.50 40.50
N ARG A 250 -6.98 6.69 41.00
CA ARG A 250 -6.69 7.53 42.14
C ARG A 250 -6.75 9.02 41.78
N GLY A 251 -7.44 9.80 42.61
CA GLY A 251 -7.47 11.26 42.51
C GLY A 251 -6.23 11.92 43.15
N THR A 252 -6.01 13.18 42.79
CA THR A 252 -4.91 14.00 43.35
C THR A 252 -5.30 14.74 44.62
N GLU A 253 -6.59 14.78 44.96
CA GLU A 253 -7.12 15.50 46.12
C GLU A 253 -8.16 14.62 46.83
N CYS A 254 -7.97 14.40 48.13
CA CYS A 254 -8.96 13.73 48.98
C CYS A 254 -10.20 14.60 49.21
N THR A 255 -11.34 13.95 49.47
CA THR A 255 -12.53 14.63 49.99
C THR A 255 -12.27 15.18 51.40
N PRO A 256 -13.04 16.19 51.88
CA PRO A 256 -12.92 16.69 53.24
C PRO A 256 -13.10 15.58 54.29
N ASP A 257 -14.04 14.66 54.07
CA ASP A 257 -14.33 13.56 54.98
C ASP A 257 -13.19 12.54 55.00
N ALA A 258 -12.64 12.16 53.84
CA ALA A 258 -11.49 11.27 53.78
C ALA A 258 -10.25 11.89 54.45
N LYS A 259 -10.08 13.21 54.34
CA LYS A 259 -8.98 13.93 54.98
C LYS A 259 -9.06 13.93 56.52
N LEU A 260 -10.26 13.84 57.09
CA LEU A 260 -10.45 13.71 58.54
C LEU A 260 -10.06 12.32 59.06
N VAL A 261 -10.16 11.28 58.22
CA VAL A 261 -9.87 9.89 58.61
C VAL A 261 -8.41 9.54 58.37
N TYR A 262 -7.86 9.95 57.23
CA TYR A 262 -6.53 9.52 56.77
C TYR A 262 -5.44 10.60 56.87
N GLU A 263 -5.80 11.82 57.30
CA GLU A 263 -4.91 12.95 57.59
C GLU A 263 -3.70 13.09 56.64
N SER A 264 -2.51 12.61 57.07
CA SER A 264 -1.23 12.74 56.36
C SER A 264 -1.03 11.73 55.22
N GLU A 265 -1.84 10.69 55.15
CA GLU A 265 -1.77 9.66 54.11
C GLU A 265 -2.51 10.08 52.84
N CYS A 266 -3.29 11.16 52.89
CA CYS A 266 -3.90 11.75 51.71
C CYS A 266 -2.86 12.49 50.84
N PRO A 267 -2.82 12.27 49.50
CA PRO A 267 -3.71 11.44 48.68
C PRO A 267 -3.23 9.98 48.47
N ASP A 268 -2.05 9.60 48.98
CA ASP A 268 -1.37 8.29 48.87
C ASP A 268 -1.93 7.26 49.86
N LEU A 269 -3.22 6.94 49.73
CA LEU A 269 -3.90 6.04 50.65
C LEU A 269 -3.30 4.62 50.61
N PRO A 270 -3.07 3.98 51.77
CA PRO A 270 -2.54 2.63 51.84
C PRO A 270 -3.55 1.58 51.35
N SER A 271 -3.05 0.40 50.98
CA SER A 271 -3.85 -0.63 50.29
C SER A 271 -5.01 -1.20 51.11
N ASP A 272 -4.92 -1.13 52.44
CA ASP A 272 -5.97 -1.50 53.40
C ASP A 272 -7.14 -0.51 53.41
N ALA A 273 -6.88 0.80 53.28
CA ALA A 273 -7.92 1.82 53.14
C ALA A 273 -8.76 1.66 51.86
N LEU A 274 -8.21 1.00 50.84
CA LEU A 274 -8.87 0.73 49.56
C LEU A 274 -9.83 -0.47 49.62
N ILE A 275 -9.67 -1.37 50.60
CA ILE A 275 -10.48 -2.59 50.75
C ILE A 275 -11.84 -2.27 51.36
N ASP A 276 -11.88 -1.32 52.32
CA ASP A 276 -13.13 -0.94 53.02
C ASP A 276 -13.94 0.14 52.29
N ALA A 277 -13.31 0.96 51.46
CA ALA A 277 -13.94 2.07 50.74
C ALA A 277 -14.32 1.75 49.27
N ALA A 278 -14.16 0.49 48.84
CA ALA A 278 -14.35 0.03 47.45
C ALA A 278 -15.77 0.23 46.85
N TYR A 279 -16.73 0.79 47.59
CA TYR A 279 -18.08 1.03 47.08
C TYR A 279 -18.25 2.38 46.34
N ASP A 280 -17.36 3.37 46.47
CA ASP A 280 -17.44 4.62 45.70
C ASP A 280 -16.09 5.40 45.64
N GLU A 281 -15.45 5.45 44.45
CA GLU A 281 -14.24 6.27 44.20
C GLU A 281 -14.41 7.74 44.62
N ALA A 282 -15.63 8.26 44.53
CA ALA A 282 -15.96 9.64 44.86
C ALA A 282 -16.04 9.91 46.37
N ALA A 283 -16.03 8.88 47.21
CA ALA A 283 -15.97 9.03 48.66
C ALA A 283 -14.55 9.37 49.13
N LEU A 284 -13.53 8.82 48.47
CA LEU A 284 -12.12 8.98 48.85
C LEU A 284 -11.49 10.22 48.21
N TRP A 285 -11.72 10.44 46.92
CA TRP A 285 -11.15 11.58 46.19
C TRP A 285 -12.21 12.47 45.56
N THR A 286 -11.88 13.75 45.39
CA THR A 286 -12.81 14.69 44.74
C THR A 286 -13.06 14.29 43.28
N ALA A 287 -14.31 14.37 42.84
CA ALA A 287 -14.70 14.05 41.46
C ALA A 287 -13.89 14.87 40.43
N GLY A 288 -13.55 16.13 40.76
CA GLY A 288 -12.71 16.98 39.92
C GLY A 288 -11.27 16.46 39.79
N SER A 289 -10.68 15.95 40.86
CA SER A 289 -9.31 15.43 40.83
C SER A 289 -9.22 14.11 40.06
N ILE A 290 -10.20 13.21 40.24
CA ILE A 290 -10.34 11.97 39.46
C ILE A 290 -10.54 12.30 37.98
N GLY A 291 -11.41 13.27 37.67
CA GLY A 291 -11.68 13.72 36.31
C GLY A 291 -10.42 14.21 35.58
N ARG A 292 -9.57 15.01 36.24
CA ARG A 292 -8.29 15.48 35.67
C ARG A 292 -7.34 14.32 35.34
N VAL A 293 -7.23 13.35 36.24
CA VAL A 293 -6.38 12.15 36.03
C VAL A 293 -6.92 11.30 34.87
N LYS A 294 -8.24 11.06 34.82
CA LYS A 294 -8.90 10.34 33.72
C LYS A 294 -8.69 11.06 32.37
N LEU A 295 -8.75 12.40 32.35
CA LEU A 295 -8.45 13.21 31.16
C LEU A 295 -6.97 13.12 30.75
N MET A 296 -6.05 13.13 31.71
CA MET A 296 -4.61 13.00 31.44
C MET A 296 -4.28 11.63 30.83
N LEU A 297 -4.77 10.55 31.44
CA LEU A 297 -4.61 9.17 30.94
C LEU A 297 -5.22 9.01 29.54
N GLY A 298 -6.46 9.46 29.38
CA GLY A 298 -7.17 9.38 28.11
C GLY A 298 -6.49 10.20 27.00
N GLY A 299 -6.05 11.42 27.33
CA GLY A 299 -5.36 12.31 26.40
C GLY A 299 -4.02 11.76 25.95
N ALA A 300 -3.19 11.26 26.87
CA ALA A 300 -1.91 10.65 26.55
C ALA A 300 -2.06 9.39 25.68
N TRP A 301 -3.04 8.54 26.00
CA TRP A 301 -3.36 7.36 25.20
C TRP A 301 -3.83 7.71 23.78
N MET A 302 -4.72 8.71 23.65
CA MET A 302 -5.20 9.17 22.34
C MET A 302 -4.09 9.80 21.50
N LEU A 303 -3.19 10.57 22.12
CA LEU A 303 -2.04 11.15 21.43
C LEU A 303 -1.09 10.07 20.92
N ALA A 304 -0.83 9.04 21.73
CA ALA A 304 -0.03 7.89 21.32
C ALA A 304 -0.69 7.14 20.16
N ALA A 305 -1.99 6.85 20.25
CA ALA A 305 -2.74 6.17 19.19
C ALA A 305 -2.76 6.98 17.89
N ALA A 306 -3.00 8.29 17.97
CA ALA A 306 -2.97 9.18 16.83
C ALA A 306 -1.58 9.22 16.18
N ALA A 307 -0.50 9.42 16.96
CA ALA A 307 0.88 9.43 16.45
C ALA A 307 1.26 8.10 15.77
N ALA A 308 0.85 6.96 16.33
CA ALA A 308 1.05 5.65 15.73
C ALA A 308 0.28 5.50 14.41
N ALA A 309 -1.00 5.89 14.35
CA ALA A 309 -1.81 5.83 13.14
C ALA A 309 -1.22 6.70 12.01
N LEU A 310 -0.73 7.86 12.39
CA LEU A 310 -0.04 8.84 11.56
C LEU A 310 1.28 8.26 11.00
N LEU A 311 2.07 7.54 11.81
CA LEU A 311 3.27 6.82 11.35
C LEU A 311 2.93 5.67 10.37
N VAL A 312 1.89 4.90 10.66
CA VAL A 312 1.39 3.82 9.78
C VAL A 312 0.98 4.41 8.42
N ALA A 313 0.27 5.53 8.42
CA ALA A 313 -0.11 6.24 7.20
C ALA A 313 1.12 6.66 6.36
N GLY A 314 2.15 7.22 7.00
CA GLY A 314 3.39 7.63 6.34
C GLY A 314 4.21 6.45 5.78
N TRP A 315 4.25 5.32 6.48
CA TRP A 315 4.96 4.11 6.02
C TRP A 315 4.27 3.44 4.84
N LEU A 316 2.93 3.40 4.85
CA LEU A 316 2.13 2.81 3.78
C LEU A 316 2.07 3.68 2.52
N GLY A 317 2.11 5.01 2.69
CA GLY A 317 2.06 5.99 1.61
C GLY A 317 3.42 6.39 1.02
N GLY A 318 4.54 5.88 1.56
CA GLY A 318 5.87 6.23 1.10
C GLY A 318 6.31 5.56 -0.20
N PRO A 319 7.02 6.28 -1.10
CA PRO A 319 7.63 5.66 -2.27
C PRO A 319 8.71 4.68 -1.80
N ARG A 320 8.47 3.37 -1.96
CA ARG A 320 9.50 2.36 -1.71
C ARG A 320 10.56 2.50 -2.79
N ARG A 321 11.77 2.92 -2.40
CA ARG A 321 12.95 2.75 -3.25
C ARG A 321 13.16 1.24 -3.37
N LEU A 322 12.78 0.68 -4.52
CA LEU A 322 13.26 -0.63 -4.90
C LEU A 322 14.76 -0.48 -5.08
N LYS A 323 15.53 -1.22 -4.27
CA LYS A 323 16.99 -1.34 -4.43
C LYS A 323 17.24 -1.76 -5.88
N GLN A 324 17.88 -0.89 -6.65
CA GLN A 324 18.66 -1.32 -7.80
C GLN A 324 19.92 -1.94 -7.19
N GLU A 325 20.05 -3.25 -7.27
CA GLU A 325 21.34 -3.91 -7.03
C GLU A 325 22.13 -3.85 -8.35
N GLU A 326 23.41 -3.53 -8.19
CA GLU A 326 24.39 -3.10 -9.21
C GLU A 326 24.77 -4.19 -10.21
#